data_AF-A0A1A9UK69-F1
#
_entry.id   AF-A0A1A9UK69-F1
#
_cell.length_a   1.000
_cell.length_b   1.000
_cell.length_c   1.000
_cell.angle_alpha   90.00
_cell.angle_beta   90.00
_cell.angle_gamma   90.00
#
_symmetry.space_group_name_H-M   'P 1'
#
loop_
_entity.id
_entity.type
_entity.pdbx_description
1 polymer ?
#
loop_
_entity_poly.entity_id
_entity_poly.type
_entity_poly.pdbx_seq_one_letter_code
_entity_poly.pdbx_strand_id
1 'polypeptide(L)'
;MTKLGIFNSINEIIEQDVAQLIAEDMGHRVKLIRENALEESLMFLNQSHGTPKILPRPPIVTVMGHVDHGKTSLLDYIRTSTVSLKEVGGITQHIGAYLVKTKNGNITFLDTPGHSAFTAMRARGAQITDIVILVVAADDSVMPQTIEAIQHAKNAQVPIIIAINKIDKNTADPLKVKKELMQHGIIPEEYGGENQCILVSAKSGEGINLLLEAILLQAEILELKADYSGIAHGVVIESRLDKGKGPIATILINSGKLNRGDTILCGCEYGRIRAIKDSYGKSISSSGPSVPVEILGLSGVPIAGDKTTVLKDEKKAREIAIHRKNRLRENKLKNNKIKYAQNAFFNTNLSNKKIFNIILKSDMQGTLQAISDALKNLCNDKDQE
;
A
#
# COMPACT_ATOMS: atom_id res chain seq x y z
N MET A 1 6.23 -2.93 -46.60
CA MET A 1 4.97 -2.30 -46.13
C MET A 1 3.80 -2.53 -47.09
N THR A 2 3.95 -2.38 -48.40
CA THR A 2 2.86 -2.60 -49.38
C THR A 2 2.52 -4.06 -49.70
N LYS A 3 3.41 -5.04 -49.47
CA LYS A 3 3.11 -6.48 -49.68
C LYS A 3 2.27 -7.12 -48.57
N LEU A 4 2.20 -6.50 -47.39
CA LEU A 4 1.52 -7.04 -46.20
C LEU A 4 0.17 -6.35 -45.91
N GLY A 5 -0.23 -5.33 -46.71
CA GLY A 5 -1.51 -4.64 -46.54
C GLY A 5 -1.63 -3.74 -45.31
N ILE A 6 -0.51 -3.38 -44.67
CA ILE A 6 -0.48 -2.63 -43.42
C ILE A 6 -0.23 -1.15 -43.72
N PHE A 7 -1.24 -0.32 -43.49
CA PHE A 7 -1.21 1.12 -43.70
C PHE A 7 -0.90 1.84 -42.39
N ASN A 8 0.37 2.14 -42.16
CA ASN A 8 0.81 2.97 -41.03
C ASN A 8 1.43 4.27 -41.54
N SER A 9 1.19 5.37 -40.84
CA SER A 9 1.81 6.68 -41.11
C SER A 9 3.29 6.67 -40.71
N ILE A 10 4.11 7.56 -41.31
CA ILE A 10 5.58 7.61 -41.13
C ILE A 10 6.02 7.65 -39.64
N ASN A 11 5.19 8.20 -38.75
CA ASN A 11 5.46 8.35 -37.33
C ASN A 11 4.72 7.35 -36.42
N GLU A 12 4.04 6.34 -36.97
CA GLU A 12 3.29 5.36 -36.18
C GLU A 12 4.17 4.19 -35.77
N ILE A 13 4.11 3.86 -34.47
CA ILE A 13 4.78 2.69 -33.88
C ILE A 13 4.09 1.43 -34.39
N ILE A 14 4.88 0.44 -34.81
CA ILE A 14 4.40 -0.85 -35.31
C ILE A 14 4.33 -1.84 -34.14
N GLU A 15 3.23 -2.60 -34.05
CA GLU A 15 3.08 -3.64 -33.02
C GLU A 15 4.09 -4.78 -33.20
N GLN A 16 4.52 -5.40 -32.10
CA GLN A 16 5.62 -6.39 -32.09
C GLN A 16 5.36 -7.57 -33.03
N ASP A 17 4.11 -8.03 -33.13
CA ASP A 17 3.69 -9.14 -33.98
C ASP A 17 3.80 -8.78 -35.47
N VAL A 18 3.49 -7.53 -35.82
CA VAL A 18 3.64 -7.01 -37.18
C VAL A 18 5.13 -6.82 -37.52
N ALA A 19 5.92 -6.32 -36.58
CA ALA A 19 7.36 -6.17 -36.76
C ALA A 19 8.06 -7.52 -36.92
N GLN A 20 7.61 -8.56 -36.21
CA GLN A 20 8.08 -9.94 -36.40
C GLN A 20 7.81 -10.42 -37.82
N LEU A 21 6.58 -10.30 -38.30
CA LEU A 21 6.18 -10.75 -39.63
C LEU A 21 7.01 -10.09 -40.74
N ILE A 22 7.30 -8.80 -40.59
CA ILE A 22 8.15 -8.05 -41.53
C ILE A 22 9.60 -8.57 -41.46
N ALA A 23 10.15 -8.77 -40.28
CA ALA A 23 11.54 -9.22 -40.12
C ALA A 23 11.75 -10.68 -40.59
N GLU A 24 10.74 -11.54 -40.43
CA GLU A 24 10.73 -12.90 -40.98
C GLU A 24 10.63 -12.90 -42.52
N ASP A 25 9.80 -12.03 -43.11
CA ASP A 25 9.71 -11.82 -44.57
C ASP A 25 11.03 -11.29 -45.16
N MET A 26 11.80 -10.53 -44.37
CA MET A 26 13.16 -10.07 -44.72
C MET A 26 14.24 -11.15 -44.55
N GLY A 27 13.87 -12.38 -44.16
CA GLY A 27 14.80 -13.52 -44.05
C GLY A 27 15.56 -13.60 -42.72
N HIS A 28 15.17 -12.83 -41.71
CA HIS A 28 15.78 -12.89 -40.38
C HIS A 28 15.03 -13.85 -39.45
N ARG A 29 15.76 -14.61 -38.64
CA ARG A 29 15.16 -15.39 -37.54
C ARG A 29 14.90 -14.48 -36.36
N VAL A 30 13.64 -14.12 -36.16
CA VAL A 30 13.21 -13.26 -35.06
C VAL A 30 13.17 -14.07 -33.76
N LYS A 31 13.87 -13.60 -32.73
CA LYS A 31 13.66 -14.06 -31.36
C LYS A 31 12.75 -13.06 -30.66
N LEU A 32 11.53 -13.48 -30.34
CA LEU A 32 10.61 -12.69 -29.55
C LEU A 32 11.15 -12.54 -28.13
N ILE A 33 11.58 -11.33 -27.82
CA ILE A 33 11.82 -10.92 -26.45
C ILE A 33 10.44 -10.53 -25.91
N ARG A 34 9.90 -11.30 -24.95
CA ARG A 34 8.66 -10.92 -24.27
C ARG A 34 8.83 -9.50 -23.72
N GLU A 35 7.79 -8.67 -23.75
CA GLU A 35 7.86 -7.29 -23.21
C GLU A 35 8.34 -7.25 -21.75
N ASN A 36 8.05 -8.31 -20.97
CA ASN A 36 8.51 -8.47 -19.59
C ASN A 36 9.92 -9.07 -19.47
N ALA A 37 10.57 -9.50 -20.56
CA ALA A 37 11.86 -10.17 -20.50
C ALA A 37 12.98 -9.24 -19.97
N LEU A 38 12.88 -7.93 -20.19
CA LEU A 38 13.78 -6.95 -19.56
C LEU A 38 13.60 -6.93 -18.04
N GLU A 39 12.36 -7.02 -17.55
CA GLU A 39 12.05 -7.05 -16.11
C GLU A 39 12.43 -8.40 -15.48
N GLU A 40 12.07 -9.51 -16.12
CA GLU A 40 12.40 -10.86 -15.68
C GLU A 40 13.91 -11.06 -15.65
N SER A 41 14.63 -10.75 -16.74
CA SER A 41 16.10 -10.87 -16.80
C SER A 41 16.77 -10.03 -15.72
N LEU A 42 16.23 -8.87 -15.36
CA LEU A 42 16.79 -8.04 -14.29
C LEU A 42 16.43 -8.52 -12.89
N MET A 43 15.26 -9.12 -12.66
CA MET A 43 14.99 -9.81 -11.40
C MET A 43 15.95 -10.99 -11.20
N PHE A 44 16.31 -11.70 -12.28
CA PHE A 44 17.31 -12.76 -12.26
C PHE A 44 18.74 -12.23 -12.08
N LEU A 45 19.14 -11.15 -12.77
CA LEU A 45 20.49 -10.56 -12.68
C LEU A 45 20.78 -9.83 -11.35
N ASN A 46 19.72 -9.40 -10.65
CA ASN A 46 19.81 -8.72 -9.36
C ASN A 46 19.73 -9.68 -8.16
N GLN A 47 19.54 -10.99 -8.39
CA GLN A 47 19.79 -11.96 -7.33
C GLN A 47 21.27 -11.85 -6.93
N SER A 48 21.49 -11.45 -5.68
CA SER A 48 22.82 -11.27 -5.15
C SER A 48 23.52 -12.63 -5.12
N HIS A 49 24.74 -12.75 -5.68
CA HIS A 49 25.58 -13.95 -5.63
C HIS A 49 26.11 -14.30 -4.22
N GLY A 50 25.47 -13.80 -3.16
CA GLY A 50 25.80 -14.09 -1.77
C GLY A 50 24.80 -15.09 -1.18
N THR A 51 25.24 -15.88 -0.21
CA THR A 51 24.33 -16.71 0.58
C THR A 51 23.32 -15.80 1.30
N PRO A 52 22.00 -15.94 1.05
CA PRO A 52 21.01 -15.05 1.63
C PRO A 52 21.03 -15.19 3.16
N LYS A 53 21.20 -14.07 3.85
CA LYS A 53 21.17 -14.06 5.32
C LYS A 53 19.72 -13.95 5.79
N ILE A 54 19.04 -15.10 5.74
CA ILE A 54 17.65 -15.24 6.18
C ILE A 54 17.62 -15.19 7.71
N LEU A 55 17.05 -14.12 8.26
CA LEU A 55 16.92 -13.90 9.69
C LEU A 55 15.45 -13.60 10.04
N PRO A 56 15.05 -13.77 11.32
CA PRO A 56 13.76 -13.32 11.80
C PRO A 56 13.56 -11.84 11.51
N ARG A 57 12.35 -11.44 11.14
CA ARG A 57 12.01 -10.03 10.92
C ARG A 57 10.86 -9.58 11.82
N PRO A 58 10.81 -8.27 12.17
CA PRO A 58 9.66 -7.69 12.84
C PRO A 58 8.36 -7.94 12.04
N PRO A 59 7.26 -8.29 12.72
CA PRO A 59 5.95 -8.34 12.07
C PRO A 59 5.51 -6.95 11.62
N ILE A 60 4.90 -6.89 10.43
CA ILE A 60 4.21 -5.70 9.93
C ILE A 60 2.73 -5.88 10.26
N VAL A 61 2.20 -4.93 11.02
CA VAL A 61 0.86 -5.02 11.61
C VAL A 61 0.03 -3.84 11.15
N THR A 62 -1.17 -4.09 10.62
CA THR A 62 -2.10 -2.99 10.28
C THR A 62 -3.29 -2.98 11.22
N VAL A 63 -3.69 -1.78 11.63
CA VAL A 63 -4.85 -1.58 12.50
C VAL A 63 -6.06 -1.19 11.66
N MET A 64 -7.13 -1.97 11.79
CA MET A 64 -8.40 -1.78 11.08
C MET A 64 -9.58 -1.77 12.05
N GLY A 65 -10.73 -1.29 11.58
CA GLY A 65 -11.95 -1.17 12.39
C GLY A 65 -12.80 0.02 12.00
N HIS A 66 -13.97 0.16 12.62
CA HIS A 66 -14.90 1.26 12.37
C HIS A 66 -14.38 2.61 12.88
N VAL A 67 -14.91 3.70 12.33
CA VAL A 67 -14.69 5.06 12.83
C VAL A 67 -15.06 5.12 14.33
N ASP A 68 -14.32 5.92 15.11
CA ASP A 68 -14.51 6.11 16.56
C ASP A 68 -14.38 4.87 17.46
N HIS A 69 -13.93 3.73 16.93
CA HIS A 69 -13.53 2.59 17.75
C HIS A 69 -12.18 2.78 18.47
N GLY A 70 -11.54 3.94 18.31
CA GLY A 70 -10.30 4.30 19.00
C GLY A 70 -9.03 3.71 18.40
N LYS A 71 -8.99 3.44 17.08
CA LYS A 71 -7.77 3.01 16.36
C LYS A 71 -6.62 4.00 16.53
N THR A 72 -6.86 5.26 16.20
CA THR A 72 -5.88 6.35 16.34
C THR A 72 -5.48 6.51 17.80
N SER A 73 -6.43 6.44 18.74
CA SER A 73 -6.12 6.51 20.18
C SER A 73 -5.26 5.34 20.67
N LEU A 74 -5.50 4.12 20.19
CA LEU A 74 -4.69 2.95 20.52
C LEU A 74 -3.27 3.10 19.99
N LEU A 75 -3.14 3.51 18.71
CA LEU A 75 -1.86 3.76 18.08
C LEU A 75 -1.13 4.95 18.72
N ASP A 76 -1.85 6.00 19.09
CA ASP A 76 -1.31 7.14 19.82
C ASP A 76 -0.83 6.74 21.20
N TYR A 77 -1.53 5.87 21.93
CA TYR A 77 -1.05 5.38 23.21
C TYR A 77 0.24 4.58 23.05
N ILE A 78 0.29 3.65 22.09
CA ILE A 78 1.48 2.87 21.76
C ILE A 78 2.64 3.77 21.32
N ARG A 79 2.34 4.84 20.58
CA ARG A 79 3.31 5.83 20.11
C ARG A 79 3.79 6.77 21.23
N THR A 80 2.90 7.29 22.07
CA THR A 80 3.21 8.26 23.13
C THR A 80 3.87 7.64 24.35
N SER A 81 3.54 6.39 24.67
CA SER A 81 4.28 5.59 25.65
C SER A 81 5.75 5.36 25.24
N THR A 82 6.08 5.57 23.96
CA THR A 82 7.45 5.48 23.44
C THR A 82 8.08 6.84 23.09
N VAL A 83 7.35 7.84 22.55
CA VAL A 83 7.82 9.21 22.30
C VAL A 83 6.65 10.23 22.17
N SER A 84 6.84 11.46 22.68
CA SER A 84 5.87 12.57 22.63
C SER A 84 5.83 13.33 21.28
N LEU A 85 4.78 13.17 20.48
CA LEU A 85 4.40 14.15 19.43
C LEU A 85 2.87 14.23 19.29
N LYS A 86 2.34 15.46 19.24
CA LYS A 86 0.91 15.78 19.11
C LYS A 86 0.53 15.93 17.63
N GLU A 87 -0.50 15.22 17.19
CA GLU A 87 -1.20 15.52 15.95
C GLU A 87 -2.27 16.62 16.16
N VAL A 88 -2.48 17.44 15.13
CA VAL A 88 -3.52 18.47 15.11
C VAL A 88 -4.79 17.85 14.51
N GLY A 89 -5.86 17.75 15.29
CA GLY A 89 -7.21 17.38 14.79
C GLY A 89 -7.74 16.00 15.19
N GLY A 90 -6.96 15.15 15.85
CA GLY A 90 -7.46 13.94 16.53
C GLY A 90 -7.95 12.78 15.65
N ILE A 91 -7.73 12.80 14.33
CA ILE A 91 -8.07 11.71 13.40
C ILE A 91 -6.93 11.38 12.42
N THR A 92 -6.71 10.09 12.15
CA THR A 92 -5.74 9.63 11.13
C THR A 92 -6.31 9.83 9.72
N GLN A 93 -5.66 10.68 8.91
CA GLN A 93 -6.05 10.94 7.52
C GLN A 93 -5.10 10.30 6.47
N HIS A 94 -3.94 9.81 6.90
CA HIS A 94 -2.84 9.32 6.05
C HIS A 94 -2.37 7.94 6.52
N ILE A 95 -1.72 7.16 5.65
CA ILE A 95 -1.15 5.88 6.10
C ILE A 95 0.19 6.16 6.78
N GLY A 96 0.16 6.20 8.11
CA GLY A 96 1.36 6.30 8.93
C GLY A 96 2.03 4.94 9.06
N ALA A 97 3.36 4.88 8.98
CA ALA A 97 4.11 3.68 9.31
C ALA A 97 5.20 3.99 10.31
N TYR A 98 5.27 3.24 11.40
CA TYR A 98 6.26 3.47 12.45
C TYR A 98 6.68 2.18 13.15
N LEU A 99 7.91 2.18 13.67
CA LEU A 99 8.52 1.05 14.35
C LEU A 99 8.43 1.23 15.86
N VAL A 100 7.74 0.34 16.55
CA VAL A 100 7.66 0.29 18.01
C VAL A 100 8.68 -0.73 18.52
N LYS A 101 9.51 -0.30 19.48
CA LYS A 101 10.44 -1.18 20.18
C LYS A 101 9.80 -1.67 21.47
N THR A 102 9.67 -2.97 21.62
CA THR A 102 9.23 -3.61 22.86
C THR A 102 10.39 -4.36 23.50
N LYS A 103 10.21 -4.88 24.72
CA LYS A 103 11.23 -5.68 25.41
C LYS A 103 11.56 -6.99 24.67
N ASN A 104 10.56 -7.55 23.96
CA ASN A 104 10.63 -8.89 23.38
C ASN A 104 10.86 -8.86 21.86
N GLY A 105 10.80 -7.68 21.24
CA GLY A 105 10.99 -7.54 19.79
C GLY A 105 10.53 -6.18 19.26
N ASN A 106 10.77 -5.93 17.98
CA ASN A 106 10.24 -4.74 17.32
C ASN A 106 8.96 -5.10 16.56
N ILE A 107 8.02 -4.16 16.45
CA ILE A 107 6.77 -4.30 15.71
C ILE A 107 6.63 -3.09 14.81
N THR A 108 6.27 -3.30 13.54
CA THR A 108 6.00 -2.20 12.62
C THR A 108 4.50 -2.04 12.47
N PHE A 109 3.98 -0.87 12.85
CA PHE A 109 2.56 -0.54 12.70
C PHE A 109 2.33 0.24 11.41
N LEU A 110 1.28 -0.15 10.68
CA LEU A 110 0.65 0.62 9.61
C LEU A 110 -0.71 1.12 10.10
N ASP A 111 -0.84 2.43 10.23
CA ASP A 111 -2.11 3.07 10.57
C ASP A 111 -2.92 3.26 9.28
N THR A 112 -4.14 2.71 9.19
CA THR A 112 -5.00 2.90 8.03
C THR A 112 -6.25 3.71 8.40
N PRO A 113 -6.66 4.69 7.57
CA PRO A 113 -7.88 5.45 7.83
C PRO A 113 -9.13 4.55 7.88
N GLY A 114 -10.06 4.87 8.80
CA GLY A 114 -11.27 4.08 9.03
C GLY A 114 -12.48 4.41 8.14
N HIS A 115 -12.49 5.56 7.46
CA HIS A 115 -13.66 6.01 6.70
C HIS A 115 -13.87 5.16 5.43
N SER A 116 -15.14 4.99 5.03
CA SER A 116 -15.55 4.28 3.81
C SER A 116 -14.87 4.77 2.51
N ALA A 117 -14.46 6.04 2.43
CA ALA A 117 -13.79 6.58 1.25
C ALA A 117 -12.37 6.01 1.06
N PHE A 118 -11.81 5.32 2.07
CA PHE A 118 -10.44 4.80 2.07
C PHE A 118 -10.35 3.27 1.92
N THR A 119 -11.37 2.63 1.34
CA THR A 119 -11.37 1.18 1.06
C THR A 119 -10.12 0.72 0.31
N ALA A 120 -9.67 1.45 -0.72
CA ALA A 120 -8.47 1.12 -1.47
C ALA A 120 -7.19 1.17 -0.60
N MET A 121 -7.14 2.07 0.40
CA MET A 121 -6.03 2.14 1.35
C MET A 121 -6.03 0.94 2.31
N ARG A 122 -7.20 0.51 2.78
CA ARG A 122 -7.33 -0.66 3.65
C ARG A 122 -6.94 -1.95 2.93
N ALA A 123 -7.43 -2.15 1.70
CA ALA A 123 -7.05 -3.29 0.88
C ALA A 123 -5.53 -3.37 0.65
N ARG A 124 -4.89 -2.22 0.40
CA ARG A 124 -3.44 -2.11 0.29
C ARG A 124 -2.74 -2.44 1.61
N GLY A 125 -3.23 -1.92 2.73
CA GLY A 125 -2.71 -2.22 4.07
C GLY A 125 -2.71 -3.73 4.33
N ALA A 126 -3.86 -4.39 4.14
CA ALA A 126 -4.00 -5.84 4.36
C ALA A 126 -3.00 -6.66 3.52
N GLN A 127 -2.76 -6.29 2.26
CA GLN A 127 -1.83 -7.03 1.39
C GLN A 127 -0.35 -6.91 1.79
N ILE A 128 0.02 -5.85 2.51
CA ILE A 128 1.42 -5.58 2.89
C ILE A 128 1.74 -6.18 4.27
N THR A 129 0.72 -6.39 5.10
CA THR A 129 0.89 -6.77 6.51
C THR A 129 0.85 -8.27 6.74
N ASP A 130 1.58 -8.68 7.78
CA ASP A 130 1.64 -10.07 8.25
C ASP A 130 0.52 -10.40 9.23
N ILE A 131 0.02 -9.38 9.96
CA ILE A 131 -1.04 -9.51 10.97
C ILE A 131 -1.95 -8.29 10.87
N VAL A 132 -3.27 -8.51 11.00
CA VAL A 132 -4.26 -7.42 11.13
C VAL A 132 -4.79 -7.36 12.56
N ILE A 133 -4.77 -6.17 13.16
CA ILE A 133 -5.48 -5.91 14.41
C ILE A 133 -6.85 -5.32 14.06
N LEU A 134 -7.90 -6.02 14.45
CA LEU A 134 -9.28 -5.54 14.33
C LEU A 134 -9.70 -4.87 15.65
N VAL A 135 -9.84 -3.55 15.62
CA VAL A 135 -10.30 -2.77 16.78
C VAL A 135 -11.82 -2.66 16.77
N VAL A 136 -12.44 -3.21 17.80
CA VAL A 136 -13.89 -3.17 18.00
C VAL A 136 -14.20 -2.53 19.34
N ALA A 137 -15.07 -1.53 19.37
CA ALA A 137 -15.41 -0.89 20.62
C ALA A 137 -16.42 -1.75 21.40
N ALA A 138 -16.20 -1.88 22.71
CA ALA A 138 -17.06 -2.67 23.60
C ALA A 138 -18.46 -2.05 23.79
N ASP A 139 -18.63 -0.76 23.50
CA ASP A 139 -19.90 -0.03 23.56
C ASP A 139 -20.71 -0.11 22.24
N ASP A 140 -20.02 -0.02 21.10
CA ASP A 140 -20.67 0.03 19.78
C ASP A 140 -20.85 -1.35 19.11
N SER A 141 -20.01 -2.34 19.48
CA SER A 141 -20.03 -3.70 18.88
C SER A 141 -19.66 -3.73 17.38
N VAL A 142 -20.13 -4.72 16.60
CA VAL A 142 -19.70 -4.91 15.21
C VAL A 142 -20.47 -3.99 14.27
N MET A 143 -19.74 -3.16 13.53
CA MET A 143 -20.28 -2.16 12.59
C MET A 143 -19.94 -2.49 11.12
N PRO A 144 -20.60 -1.88 10.12
CA PRO A 144 -20.38 -2.19 8.70
C PRO A 144 -18.91 -2.11 8.23
N GLN A 145 -18.15 -1.12 8.71
CA GLN A 145 -16.73 -0.97 8.37
C GLN A 145 -15.85 -2.04 9.05
N THR A 146 -16.29 -2.58 10.20
CA THR A 146 -15.65 -3.73 10.85
C THR A 146 -15.83 -4.98 9.99
N ILE A 147 -17.03 -5.20 9.44
CA ILE A 147 -17.31 -6.31 8.52
C ILE A 147 -16.45 -6.19 7.25
N GLU A 148 -16.35 -4.99 6.71
CA GLU A 148 -15.48 -4.72 5.55
C GLU A 148 -13.99 -5.01 5.87
N ALA A 149 -13.52 -4.60 7.04
CA ALA A 149 -12.15 -4.90 7.49
C ALA A 149 -11.90 -6.41 7.63
N ILE A 150 -12.87 -7.17 8.16
CA ILE A 150 -12.82 -8.63 8.23
C ILE A 150 -12.69 -9.23 6.82
N GLN A 151 -13.44 -8.72 5.85
CA GLN A 151 -13.37 -9.20 4.46
C GLN A 151 -12.00 -8.92 3.82
N HIS A 152 -11.43 -7.72 4.00
CA HIS A 152 -10.09 -7.40 3.49
C HIS A 152 -9.02 -8.32 4.06
N ALA A 153 -9.05 -8.58 5.37
CA ALA A 153 -8.10 -9.47 6.03
C ALA A 153 -8.26 -10.93 5.55
N LYS A 154 -9.51 -11.43 5.44
CA LYS A 154 -9.79 -12.78 4.91
C LYS A 154 -9.35 -12.94 3.45
N ASN A 155 -9.61 -11.95 2.60
CA ASN A 155 -9.20 -11.95 1.19
C ASN A 155 -7.67 -11.92 1.03
N ALA A 156 -6.98 -11.24 1.94
CA ALA A 156 -5.52 -11.20 1.99
C ALA A 156 -4.90 -12.44 2.68
N GLN A 157 -5.72 -13.33 3.26
CA GLN A 157 -5.28 -14.50 4.03
C GLN A 157 -4.36 -14.14 5.20
N VAL A 158 -4.63 -13.01 5.84
CA VAL A 158 -3.81 -12.50 6.95
C VAL A 158 -4.50 -12.83 8.28
N PRO A 159 -3.78 -13.38 9.28
CA PRO A 159 -4.35 -13.66 10.60
C PRO A 159 -4.84 -12.38 11.29
N ILE A 160 -5.94 -12.52 12.04
CA ILE A 160 -6.64 -11.41 12.69
C ILE A 160 -6.54 -11.57 14.21
N ILE A 161 -6.02 -10.54 14.87
CA ILE A 161 -6.07 -10.36 16.33
C ILE A 161 -7.13 -9.31 16.64
N ILE A 162 -8.05 -9.60 17.57
CA ILE A 162 -9.13 -8.69 17.95
C ILE A 162 -8.73 -7.92 19.20
N ALA A 163 -8.75 -6.59 19.08
CA ALA A 163 -8.60 -5.68 20.20
C ALA A 163 -9.97 -5.09 20.55
N ILE A 164 -10.58 -5.58 21.63
CA ILE A 164 -11.85 -5.07 22.15
C ILE A 164 -11.53 -3.84 23.00
N ASN A 165 -11.79 -2.65 22.44
CA ASN A 165 -11.41 -1.37 23.02
C ASN A 165 -12.52 -0.75 23.89
N LYS A 166 -12.17 0.29 24.65
CA LYS A 166 -13.08 1.06 25.53
C LYS A 166 -13.65 0.26 26.71
N ILE A 167 -12.89 -0.70 27.26
CA ILE A 167 -13.29 -1.45 28.47
C ILE A 167 -13.41 -0.59 29.72
N ASP A 168 -12.89 0.64 29.69
CA ASP A 168 -13.00 1.63 30.76
C ASP A 168 -14.41 2.24 30.90
N LYS A 169 -15.30 2.01 29.93
CA LYS A 169 -16.69 2.50 30.00
C LYS A 169 -17.60 1.52 30.75
N ASN A 170 -18.49 2.07 31.58
CA ASN A 170 -19.51 1.28 32.27
C ASN A 170 -20.49 0.57 31.31
N THR A 171 -20.62 1.06 30.07
CA THR A 171 -21.46 0.46 29.02
C THR A 171 -20.72 -0.58 28.18
N ALA A 172 -19.48 -0.93 28.54
CA ALA A 172 -18.70 -1.91 27.82
C ALA A 172 -19.28 -3.32 28.00
N ASP A 173 -19.60 -3.99 26.89
CA ASP A 173 -20.03 -5.39 26.88
C ASP A 173 -19.15 -6.22 25.92
N PRO A 174 -17.99 -6.71 26.40
CA PRO A 174 -17.10 -7.55 25.59
C PRO A 174 -17.74 -8.88 25.15
N LEU A 175 -18.71 -9.40 25.92
CA LEU A 175 -19.37 -10.67 25.60
C LEU A 175 -20.28 -10.51 24.38
N LYS A 176 -21.00 -9.39 24.29
CA LYS A 176 -21.79 -9.04 23.11
C LYS A 176 -20.91 -8.94 21.86
N VAL A 177 -19.78 -8.26 21.95
CA VAL A 177 -18.83 -8.14 20.82
C VAL A 177 -18.34 -9.51 20.34
N LYS A 178 -17.93 -10.39 21.27
CA LYS A 178 -17.49 -11.76 20.92
C LYS A 178 -18.59 -12.54 20.19
N LYS A 179 -19.85 -12.46 20.64
CA LYS A 179 -20.99 -13.14 20.00
C LYS A 179 -21.25 -12.64 18.58
N GLU A 180 -21.22 -11.33 18.35
CA GLU A 180 -21.41 -10.75 17.03
C GLU A 180 -20.26 -11.08 16.07
N LEU A 181 -19.02 -11.07 16.55
CA LEU A 181 -17.86 -11.48 15.75
C LEU A 181 -17.96 -12.93 15.26
N MET A 182 -18.48 -13.83 16.09
CA MET A 182 -18.72 -15.24 15.70
C MET A 182 -19.71 -15.35 14.54
N GLN A 183 -20.75 -14.50 14.49
CA GLN A 183 -21.71 -14.47 13.38
C GLN A 183 -21.05 -14.08 12.05
N HIS A 184 -19.96 -13.33 12.09
CA HIS A 184 -19.16 -12.94 10.93
C HIS A 184 -17.96 -13.89 10.67
N GLY A 185 -17.95 -15.04 11.33
CA GLY A 185 -16.94 -16.09 11.16
C GLY A 185 -15.58 -15.70 11.70
N ILE A 186 -15.54 -14.94 12.80
CA ILE A 186 -14.36 -14.71 13.63
C ILE A 186 -14.61 -15.45 14.94
N ILE A 187 -13.89 -16.54 15.17
CA ILE A 187 -14.14 -17.43 16.31
C ILE A 187 -13.03 -17.21 17.35
N PRO A 188 -13.35 -16.72 18.56
CA PRO A 188 -12.35 -16.53 19.61
C PRO A 188 -11.70 -17.85 20.06
N GLU A 189 -10.44 -17.79 20.49
CA GLU A 189 -9.71 -18.95 21.05
C GLU A 189 -10.45 -19.62 22.22
N GLU A 190 -11.12 -18.83 23.07
CA GLU A 190 -11.92 -19.35 24.20
C GLU A 190 -13.05 -20.30 23.78
N TYR A 191 -13.51 -20.21 22.52
CA TYR A 191 -14.53 -21.07 21.94
C TYR A 191 -13.93 -22.12 20.97
N GLY A 192 -12.62 -22.34 21.03
CA GLY A 192 -11.90 -23.29 20.17
C GLY A 192 -11.57 -22.76 18.78
N GLY A 193 -11.62 -21.45 18.57
CA GLY A 193 -11.19 -20.81 17.32
C GLY A 193 -9.70 -20.46 17.28
N GLU A 194 -9.29 -19.77 16.22
CA GLU A 194 -7.91 -19.35 15.98
C GLU A 194 -7.66 -17.86 16.29
N ASN A 195 -8.72 -17.10 16.59
CA ASN A 195 -8.61 -15.65 16.74
C ASN A 195 -8.42 -15.24 18.20
N GLN A 196 -7.30 -14.58 18.49
CA GLN A 196 -7.01 -14.00 19.79
C GLN A 196 -7.89 -12.78 20.06
N CYS A 197 -8.58 -12.77 21.20
CA CYS A 197 -9.43 -11.66 21.63
C CYS A 197 -8.85 -11.03 22.90
N ILE A 198 -8.38 -9.79 22.78
CA ILE A 198 -7.68 -9.09 23.85
C ILE A 198 -8.49 -7.86 24.25
N LEU A 199 -8.77 -7.75 25.54
CA LEU A 199 -9.46 -6.62 26.12
C LEU A 199 -8.46 -5.48 26.31
N VAL A 200 -8.76 -4.30 25.77
CA VAL A 200 -7.86 -3.13 25.84
C VAL A 200 -8.62 -1.86 26.18
N SER A 201 -7.93 -0.92 26.85
CA SER A 201 -8.36 0.48 26.91
C SER A 201 -7.25 1.36 26.38
N ALA A 202 -7.50 1.98 25.22
CA ALA A 202 -6.61 2.98 24.64
C ALA A 202 -6.45 4.23 25.54
N LYS A 203 -7.35 4.44 26.51
CA LYS A 203 -7.32 5.60 27.40
C LYS A 203 -6.52 5.33 28.66
N SER A 204 -6.78 4.22 29.35
CA SER A 204 -6.05 3.87 30.59
C SER A 204 -4.71 3.19 30.29
N GLY A 205 -4.57 2.54 29.13
CA GLY A 205 -3.43 1.72 28.77
C GLY A 205 -3.56 0.25 29.13
N GLU A 206 -4.67 -0.13 29.78
CA GLU A 206 -4.92 -1.50 30.20
C GLU A 206 -4.96 -2.45 29.00
N GLY A 207 -4.33 -3.62 29.12
CA GLY A 207 -4.31 -4.66 28.10
C GLY A 207 -3.40 -4.40 26.90
N ILE A 208 -2.81 -3.21 26.74
CA ILE A 208 -1.96 -2.91 25.58
C ILE A 208 -0.68 -3.74 25.57
N ASN A 209 -0.06 -3.98 26.74
CA ASN A 209 1.11 -4.86 26.83
C ASN A 209 0.77 -6.29 26.39
N LEU A 210 -0.38 -6.82 26.81
CA LEU A 210 -0.87 -8.13 26.39
C LEU A 210 -1.11 -8.18 24.87
N LEU A 211 -1.64 -7.10 24.30
CA LEU A 211 -1.81 -6.98 22.85
C LEU A 211 -0.46 -7.03 22.12
N LEU A 212 0.57 -6.34 22.61
CA LEU A 212 1.92 -6.37 22.02
C LEU A 212 2.57 -7.75 22.13
N GLU A 213 2.40 -8.42 23.27
CA GLU A 213 2.90 -9.79 23.48
C GLU A 213 2.22 -10.79 22.56
N ALA A 214 0.89 -10.71 22.41
CA ALA A 214 0.11 -11.53 21.49
C ALA A 214 0.55 -11.37 20.02
N ILE A 215 0.81 -10.13 19.58
CA ILE A 215 1.33 -9.87 18.23
C ILE A 215 2.67 -10.56 18.01
N LEU A 216 3.58 -10.50 18.98
CA LEU A 216 4.89 -11.13 18.86
C LEU A 216 4.78 -12.64 18.88
N LEU A 217 3.93 -13.21 19.72
CA LEU A 217 3.66 -14.65 19.76
C LEU A 217 3.07 -15.13 18.43
N GLN A 218 2.12 -14.39 17.86
CA GLN A 218 1.58 -14.70 16.54
C GLN A 218 2.65 -14.62 15.44
N ALA A 219 3.57 -13.67 15.53
CA ALA A 219 4.68 -13.53 14.59
C ALA A 219 5.69 -14.69 14.68
N GLU A 220 5.91 -15.24 15.88
CA GLU A 220 6.73 -16.43 16.09
C GLU A 220 6.09 -17.67 15.45
N ILE A 221 4.78 -17.86 15.61
CA ILE A 221 4.01 -18.95 14.96
C ILE A 221 4.11 -18.87 13.43
N LEU A 222 4.07 -17.64 12.87
CA LEU A 222 4.19 -17.41 11.43
C LEU A 222 5.63 -17.58 10.90
N GLU A 223 6.63 -17.77 11.78
CA GLU A 223 8.06 -17.86 11.45
C GLU A 223 8.56 -16.79 10.46
N LEU A 224 8.19 -15.52 10.69
CA LEU A 224 8.48 -14.44 9.76
C LEU A 224 9.99 -14.25 9.55
N LYS A 225 10.43 -14.44 8.31
CA LYS A 225 11.85 -14.34 7.89
C LYS A 225 12.00 -13.33 6.75
N ALA A 226 13.16 -12.67 6.69
CA ALA A 226 13.61 -11.92 5.52
C ALA A 226 15.13 -12.01 5.33
N ASP A 227 15.57 -11.74 4.10
CA ASP A 227 16.98 -11.52 3.81
C ASP A 227 17.39 -10.10 4.21
N TYR A 228 18.47 -9.98 5.00
CA TYR A 228 19.03 -8.69 5.43
C TYR A 228 20.24 -8.23 4.61
N SER A 229 20.73 -9.05 3.69
CA SER A 229 21.99 -8.83 2.95
C SER A 229 21.80 -8.49 1.47
N GLY A 230 20.70 -8.95 0.88
CA GLY A 230 20.40 -8.73 -0.53
C GLY A 230 19.94 -7.32 -0.89
N ILE A 231 19.57 -7.18 -2.16
CA ILE A 231 19.04 -5.95 -2.74
C ILE A 231 17.70 -5.61 -2.10
N ALA A 232 17.49 -4.33 -1.79
CA ALA A 232 16.27 -3.90 -1.14
C ALA A 232 15.06 -4.01 -2.08
N HIS A 233 14.05 -4.74 -1.63
CA HIS A 233 12.70 -4.77 -2.19
C HIS A 233 11.74 -4.18 -1.18
N GLY A 234 10.76 -3.42 -1.65
CA GLY A 234 9.78 -2.80 -0.77
C GLY A 234 8.53 -2.34 -1.50
N VAL A 235 7.63 -1.71 -0.77
CA VAL A 235 6.38 -1.14 -1.30
C VAL A 235 6.25 0.31 -0.88
N VAL A 236 5.80 1.18 -1.79
CA VAL A 236 5.46 2.57 -1.45
C VAL A 236 4.20 2.59 -0.61
N ILE A 237 4.29 3.10 0.62
CA ILE A 237 3.14 3.31 1.50
C ILE A 237 2.40 4.58 1.09
N GLU A 238 3.13 5.70 1.03
CA GLU A 238 2.59 7.01 0.73
C GLU A 238 3.65 7.89 0.07
N SER A 239 3.21 8.90 -0.67
CA SER A 239 4.09 9.80 -1.41
C SER A 239 3.51 11.21 -1.46
N ARG A 240 4.41 12.21 -1.43
CA ARG A 240 4.06 13.64 -1.41
C ARG A 240 5.12 14.49 -2.09
N LEU A 241 4.74 15.72 -2.47
CA LEU A 241 5.67 16.70 -3.02
C LEU A 241 5.95 17.81 -2.00
N ASP A 242 7.19 17.91 -1.53
CA ASP A 242 7.64 18.96 -0.63
C ASP A 242 8.32 20.10 -1.42
N LYS A 243 7.95 21.35 -1.11
CA LYS A 243 8.42 22.53 -1.84
C LYS A 243 9.94 22.74 -1.75
N GLY A 244 10.59 22.32 -0.67
CA GLY A 244 12.04 22.49 -0.48
C GLY A 244 12.84 21.24 -0.82
N LYS A 245 12.28 20.06 -0.54
CA LYS A 245 12.99 18.77 -0.67
C LYS A 245 12.71 18.04 -1.98
N GLY A 246 11.67 18.43 -2.70
CA GLY A 246 11.20 17.75 -3.90
C GLY A 246 10.29 16.55 -3.56
N PRO A 247 10.22 15.53 -4.42
CA PRO A 247 9.36 14.37 -4.20
C PRO A 247 9.90 13.50 -3.06
N ILE A 248 8.99 13.11 -2.20
CA ILE A 248 9.20 12.30 -1.02
C ILE A 248 8.31 11.07 -1.13
N ALA A 249 8.86 9.90 -0.79
CA ALA A 249 8.10 8.67 -0.68
C ALA A 249 8.44 7.96 0.62
N THR A 250 7.40 7.50 1.32
CA THR A 250 7.51 6.58 2.45
C THR A 250 7.44 5.16 1.90
N ILE A 251 8.49 4.37 2.14
CA ILE A 251 8.64 3.00 1.64
C ILE A 251 8.76 2.05 2.82
N LEU A 252 8.07 0.93 2.74
CA LEU A 252 8.29 -0.21 3.62
C LEU A 252 9.21 -1.20 2.92
N ILE A 253 10.33 -1.54 3.55
CA ILE A 253 11.28 -2.51 3.01
C ILE A 253 10.81 -3.91 3.40
N ASN A 254 10.58 -4.80 2.45
CA ASN A 254 10.17 -6.18 2.68
C ASN A 254 11.38 -7.12 2.82
N SER A 255 12.41 -6.90 2.02
CA SER A 255 13.64 -7.68 2.04
C SER A 255 14.83 -6.85 1.58
N GLY A 256 16.03 -7.30 1.92
CA GLY A 256 17.29 -6.65 1.60
C GLY A 256 17.59 -5.43 2.44
N LYS A 257 18.67 -4.73 2.09
CA LYS A 257 19.13 -3.54 2.79
C LYS A 257 19.18 -2.35 1.85
N LEU A 258 18.54 -1.26 2.28
CA LEU A 258 18.54 0.02 1.59
C LEU A 258 19.63 0.92 2.16
N ASN A 259 20.51 1.47 1.33
CA ASN A 259 21.54 2.40 1.76
C ASN A 259 21.39 3.77 1.09
N ARG A 260 21.88 4.80 1.78
CA ARG A 260 21.98 6.14 1.21
C ARG A 260 22.91 6.10 -0.01
N GLY A 261 22.46 6.67 -1.12
CA GLY A 261 23.20 6.72 -2.38
C GLY A 261 22.85 5.61 -3.36
N ASP A 262 22.04 4.63 -2.96
CA ASP A 262 21.53 3.59 -3.84
C ASP A 262 20.59 4.18 -4.91
N THR A 263 20.52 3.52 -6.07
CA THR A 263 19.52 3.84 -7.09
C THR A 263 18.27 3.01 -6.81
N ILE A 264 17.12 3.66 -6.77
CA ILE A 264 15.83 3.01 -6.55
C ILE A 264 14.91 3.25 -7.75
N LEU A 265 14.16 2.20 -8.09
CA LEU A 265 13.05 2.23 -9.04
C LEU A 265 11.76 2.02 -8.25
N CYS A 266 10.82 2.97 -8.35
CA CYS A 266 9.52 2.94 -7.71
C CYS A 266 8.44 3.09 -8.78
N GLY A 267 7.83 1.97 -9.21
CA GLY A 267 6.85 2.00 -10.29
C GLY A 267 7.42 2.58 -11.59
N CYS A 268 6.95 3.77 -11.98
CA CYS A 268 7.42 4.51 -13.15
C CYS A 268 8.43 5.62 -12.83
N GLU A 269 8.75 5.84 -11.56
CA GLU A 269 9.69 6.85 -11.11
C GLU A 269 11.00 6.18 -10.69
N TYR A 270 12.11 6.88 -10.87
CA TYR A 270 13.43 6.38 -10.51
C TYR A 270 14.25 7.50 -9.87
N GLY A 271 15.31 7.16 -9.15
CA GLY A 271 16.21 8.17 -8.65
C GLY A 271 17.29 7.63 -7.74
N ARG A 272 18.22 8.51 -7.39
CA ARG A 272 19.29 8.20 -6.45
C ARG A 272 18.93 8.74 -5.07
N ILE A 273 19.02 7.90 -4.06
CA ILE A 273 18.63 8.23 -2.69
C ILE A 273 19.60 9.27 -2.11
N ARG A 274 19.13 10.50 -1.96
CA ARG A 274 19.91 11.63 -1.40
C ARG A 274 19.96 11.56 0.11
N ALA A 275 18.86 11.18 0.74
CA ALA A 275 18.73 11.03 2.18
C ALA A 275 17.63 10.00 2.50
N ILE A 276 17.82 9.32 3.63
CA ILE A 276 16.85 8.40 4.23
C ILE A 276 16.54 8.96 5.61
N LYS A 277 15.25 9.01 5.97
CA LYS A 277 14.78 9.34 7.31
C LYS A 277 13.96 8.20 7.87
N ASP A 278 14.05 7.99 9.17
CA ASP A 278 13.18 7.05 9.88
C ASP A 278 11.77 7.64 10.10
N SER A 279 10.87 6.85 10.68
CA SER A 279 9.51 7.26 11.05
C SER A 279 9.45 8.43 12.04
N TYR A 280 10.55 8.74 12.73
CA TYR A 280 10.67 9.84 13.69
C TYR A 280 11.34 11.09 13.08
N GLY A 281 11.68 11.06 11.79
CA GLY A 281 12.31 12.16 11.07
C GLY A 281 13.83 12.25 11.23
N LYS A 282 14.47 11.31 11.93
CA LYS A 282 15.92 11.25 12.11
C LYS A 282 16.58 10.69 10.85
N SER A 283 17.66 11.32 10.41
CA SER A 283 18.42 10.84 9.26
C SER A 283 19.21 9.58 9.59
N ILE A 284 19.09 8.57 8.74
CA ILE A 284 19.77 7.28 8.86
C ILE A 284 20.58 6.98 7.59
N SER A 285 21.64 6.18 7.72
CA SER A 285 22.51 5.80 6.60
C SER A 285 22.01 4.57 5.85
N SER A 286 21.33 3.67 6.55
CA SER A 286 20.80 2.43 6.00
C SER A 286 19.56 1.97 6.74
N SER A 287 18.70 1.22 6.06
CA SER A 287 17.51 0.58 6.65
C SER A 287 17.37 -0.87 6.20
N GLY A 288 16.85 -1.70 7.10
CA GLY A 288 16.63 -3.13 6.87
C GLY A 288 15.16 -3.48 6.63
N PRO A 289 14.86 -4.78 6.49
CA PRO A 289 13.51 -5.31 6.32
C PRO A 289 12.56 -4.91 7.47
N SER A 290 11.27 -4.84 7.15
CA SER A 290 10.16 -4.41 7.99
C SER A 290 10.26 -2.99 8.57
N VAL A 291 11.27 -2.20 8.24
CA VAL A 291 11.41 -0.83 8.77
C VAL A 291 10.87 0.19 7.75
N PRO A 292 9.89 1.03 8.11
CA PRO A 292 9.40 2.09 7.24
C PRO A 292 10.38 3.26 7.20
N VAL A 293 10.66 3.75 6.00
CA VAL A 293 11.59 4.86 5.79
C VAL A 293 11.09 5.87 4.78
N GLU A 294 11.36 7.13 5.04
CA GLU A 294 11.12 8.23 4.11
C GLU A 294 12.37 8.45 3.25
N ILE A 295 12.21 8.30 1.94
CA ILE A 295 13.27 8.51 0.95
C ILE A 295 13.10 9.80 0.18
N LEU A 296 14.24 10.36 -0.20
CA LEU A 296 14.37 11.61 -0.93
C LEU A 296 15.24 11.42 -2.18
N GLY A 297 14.85 12.05 -3.29
CA GLY A 297 15.65 12.04 -4.53
C GLY A 297 15.10 11.23 -5.70
N LEU A 298 13.79 10.95 -5.68
CA LEU A 298 13.09 10.43 -6.85
C LEU A 298 12.92 11.51 -7.93
N SER A 299 12.72 11.09 -9.18
CA SER A 299 12.40 11.96 -10.31
C SER A 299 11.02 12.62 -10.18
N GLY A 300 10.09 11.94 -9.51
CA GLY A 300 8.70 12.35 -9.35
C GLY A 300 8.05 11.67 -8.16
N VAL A 301 6.77 11.94 -7.96
CA VAL A 301 5.96 11.35 -6.88
C VAL A 301 5.47 9.98 -7.34
N PRO A 302 5.95 8.86 -6.76
CA PRO A 302 5.51 7.52 -7.15
C PRO A 302 4.07 7.26 -6.70
N ILE A 303 3.42 6.25 -7.27
CA ILE A 303 2.06 5.90 -6.87
C ILE A 303 2.13 5.06 -5.60
N ALA A 304 1.22 5.33 -4.66
CA ALA A 304 1.10 4.54 -3.45
C ALA A 304 0.69 3.09 -3.79
N GLY A 305 1.39 2.11 -3.23
CA GLY A 305 1.28 0.69 -3.57
C GLY A 305 2.24 0.21 -4.66
N ASP A 306 2.99 1.10 -5.31
CA ASP A 306 4.00 0.68 -6.29
C ASP A 306 5.10 -0.15 -5.61
N LYS A 307 5.52 -1.22 -6.30
CA LYS A 307 6.69 -2.00 -5.88
C LYS A 307 7.96 -1.18 -6.11
N THR A 308 8.88 -1.33 -5.16
CA THR A 308 10.17 -0.64 -5.15
C THR A 308 11.29 -1.66 -5.18
N THR A 309 12.30 -1.39 -6.00
CA THR A 309 13.47 -2.25 -6.16
C THR A 309 14.71 -1.39 -6.27
N VAL A 310 15.72 -1.70 -5.46
CA VAL A 310 17.05 -1.12 -5.62
C VAL A 310 17.73 -1.73 -6.84
N LEU A 311 18.44 -0.90 -7.60
CA LEU A 311 19.19 -1.29 -8.78
C LEU A 311 20.62 -0.78 -8.65
N LYS A 312 21.58 -1.52 -9.21
CA LYS A 312 22.99 -1.11 -9.23
C LYS A 312 23.24 0.01 -10.26
N ASP A 313 22.56 -0.07 -11.41
CA ASP A 313 22.77 0.83 -12.55
C ASP A 313 21.63 1.85 -12.70
N GLU A 314 21.97 3.15 -12.58
CA GLU A 314 21.01 4.24 -12.78
C GLU A 314 20.45 4.30 -14.21
N LYS A 315 21.29 4.03 -15.21
CA LYS A 315 20.88 4.05 -16.63
C LYS A 315 19.76 3.03 -16.90
N LYS A 316 19.88 1.82 -16.36
CA LYS A 316 18.86 0.77 -16.50
C LYS A 316 17.58 1.14 -15.77
N ALA A 317 17.68 1.68 -14.55
CA ALA A 317 16.52 2.16 -13.80
C ALA A 317 15.72 3.20 -14.60
N ARG A 318 16.43 4.15 -15.23
CA ARG A 318 15.84 5.18 -16.09
C ARG A 318 15.14 4.59 -17.31
N GLU A 319 15.77 3.65 -18.01
CA GLU A 319 15.21 3.01 -19.21
C GLU A 319 13.89 2.30 -18.90
N ILE A 320 13.84 1.52 -17.81
CA ILE A 320 12.64 0.80 -17.36
C ILE A 320 11.53 1.78 -16.97
N ALA A 321 11.88 2.82 -16.21
CA ALA A 321 10.93 3.85 -15.79
C ALA A 321 10.28 4.55 -16.99
N ILE A 322 11.08 4.95 -17.99
CA ILE A 322 10.60 5.58 -19.22
C ILE A 322 9.72 4.61 -20.01
N HIS A 323 10.13 3.35 -20.14
CA HIS A 323 9.35 2.32 -20.82
C HIS A 323 7.97 2.14 -20.18
N ARG A 324 7.90 1.99 -18.84
CA ARG A 324 6.64 1.89 -18.10
C ARG A 324 5.77 3.14 -18.26
N LYS A 325 6.38 4.33 -18.25
CA LYS A 325 5.68 5.61 -18.42
C LYS A 325 5.06 5.75 -19.81
N ASN A 326 5.78 5.34 -20.85
CA ASN A 326 5.27 5.34 -22.22
C ASN A 326 4.09 4.37 -22.37
N ARG A 327 4.22 3.14 -21.85
CA ARG A 327 3.13 2.15 -21.85
C ARG A 327 1.88 2.67 -21.13
N LEU A 328 2.03 3.28 -19.96
CA LEU A 328 0.90 3.88 -19.25
C LEU A 328 0.25 5.03 -20.05
N ARG A 329 1.05 5.83 -20.76
CA ARG A 329 0.55 6.92 -21.59
C ARG A 329 -0.24 6.38 -22.79
N GLU A 330 0.26 5.35 -23.46
CA GLU A 330 -0.44 4.70 -24.57
C GLU A 330 -1.76 4.08 -24.13
N ASN A 331 -1.77 3.37 -23.01
CA ASN A 331 -3.00 2.80 -22.44
C ASN A 331 -4.02 3.87 -22.08
N LYS A 332 -3.58 5.01 -21.52
CA LYS A 332 -4.47 6.16 -21.25
C LYS A 332 -5.04 6.75 -22.53
N LEU A 333 -4.25 6.89 -23.59
CA LEU A 333 -4.71 7.40 -24.88
C LEU A 333 -5.72 6.45 -25.54
N LYS A 334 -5.47 5.14 -25.51
CA LYS A 334 -6.41 4.11 -25.99
C LYS A 334 -7.75 4.18 -25.23
N ASN A 335 -7.70 4.22 -23.89
CA ASN A 335 -8.90 4.34 -23.06
C ASN A 335 -9.65 5.65 -23.28
N ASN A 336 -8.93 6.77 -23.46
CA ASN A 336 -9.57 8.04 -23.76
C ASN A 336 -10.26 8.01 -25.11
N LYS A 337 -9.65 7.47 -26.17
CA LYS A 337 -10.30 7.29 -27.47
C LYS A 337 -11.61 6.50 -27.36
N ILE A 338 -11.60 5.41 -26.59
CA ILE A 338 -12.80 4.59 -26.33
C ILE A 338 -13.88 5.43 -25.61
N LYS A 339 -13.52 6.16 -24.56
CA LYS A 339 -14.45 7.03 -23.82
C LYS A 339 -14.99 8.18 -24.67
N TYR A 340 -14.15 8.81 -25.50
CA TYR A 340 -14.57 9.87 -26.41
C TYR A 340 -15.55 9.34 -27.47
N ALA A 341 -15.30 8.16 -28.02
CA ALA A 341 -16.23 7.51 -28.93
C ALA A 341 -17.57 7.24 -28.22
N GLN A 342 -17.56 6.60 -27.05
CA GLN A 342 -18.78 6.35 -26.26
C GLN A 342 -19.53 7.65 -25.94
N ASN A 343 -18.84 8.68 -25.43
CA ASN A 343 -19.47 9.96 -25.12
C ASN A 343 -20.03 10.65 -26.36
N ALA A 344 -19.39 10.55 -27.53
CA ALA A 344 -19.94 11.08 -28.79
C ALA A 344 -21.24 10.36 -29.20
N PHE A 345 -21.38 9.07 -28.90
CA PHE A 345 -22.64 8.32 -29.10
C PHE A 345 -23.73 8.69 -28.07
N PHE A 346 -23.37 8.95 -26.80
CA PHE A 346 -24.33 9.28 -25.74
C PHE A 346 -24.72 10.78 -25.71
N ASN A 347 -23.91 11.67 -26.28
CA ASN A 347 -24.13 13.12 -26.28
C ASN A 347 -25.33 13.60 -27.11
N THR A 348 -26.03 12.72 -27.82
CA THR A 348 -27.30 13.05 -28.48
C THR A 348 -28.46 13.25 -27.50
N ASN A 349 -28.35 12.81 -26.24
CA ASN A 349 -29.43 12.86 -25.23
C ASN A 349 -29.14 13.79 -24.02
N LEU A 350 -28.14 14.68 -24.09
CA LEU A 350 -27.60 15.41 -22.93
C LEU A 350 -27.90 16.92 -22.91
N SER A 351 -28.99 17.38 -23.53
CA SER A 351 -29.32 18.82 -23.62
C SER A 351 -29.73 19.48 -22.29
N ASN A 352 -29.92 18.73 -21.20
CA ASN A 352 -30.45 19.26 -19.93
C ASN A 352 -29.63 18.97 -18.65
N LYS A 353 -28.42 18.40 -18.72
CA LYS A 353 -27.59 18.18 -17.51
C LYS A 353 -26.65 19.37 -17.25
N LYS A 354 -26.72 19.96 -16.05
CA LYS A 354 -25.76 20.99 -15.60
C LYS A 354 -24.41 20.34 -15.32
N ILE A 355 -23.36 20.75 -16.05
CA ILE A 355 -22.00 20.24 -15.88
C ILE A 355 -21.28 21.10 -14.83
N PHE A 356 -20.73 20.45 -13.80
CA PHE A 356 -19.89 21.10 -12.78
C PHE A 356 -18.46 20.56 -12.85
N ASN A 357 -17.53 21.39 -13.31
CA ASN A 357 -16.12 21.02 -13.45
C ASN A 357 -15.39 21.22 -12.12
N ILE A 358 -14.73 20.18 -11.62
CA ILE A 358 -13.98 20.20 -10.36
C ILE A 358 -12.49 19.99 -10.65
N ILE A 359 -11.65 20.88 -10.12
CA ILE A 359 -10.19 20.70 -10.10
C ILE A 359 -9.81 20.30 -8.68
N LEU A 360 -9.33 19.06 -8.52
CA LEU A 360 -8.83 18.55 -7.25
C LEU A 360 -7.31 18.68 -7.18
N LYS A 361 -6.82 19.29 -6.11
CA LYS A 361 -5.40 19.35 -5.77
C LYS A 361 -5.22 18.95 -4.32
N SER A 362 -4.38 17.95 -4.07
CA SER A 362 -4.01 17.49 -2.74
C SER A 362 -2.50 17.49 -2.59
N ASP A 363 -2.07 17.63 -1.35
CA ASP A 363 -0.72 17.48 -0.84
C ASP A 363 -0.19 16.05 -0.92
N MET A 364 -1.06 15.03 -0.78
CA MET A 364 -0.69 13.62 -0.83
C MET A 364 -1.43 12.86 -1.95
N GLN A 365 -0.79 11.80 -2.44
CA GLN A 365 -1.35 11.00 -3.53
C GLN A 365 -2.53 10.12 -3.08
N GLY A 366 -2.48 9.62 -1.84
CA GLY A 366 -3.50 8.72 -1.31
C GLY A 366 -4.86 9.40 -1.14
N THR A 367 -4.87 10.59 -0.54
CA THR A 367 -6.06 11.44 -0.36
C THR A 367 -6.68 11.84 -1.69
N LEU A 368 -5.86 12.20 -2.69
CA LEU A 368 -6.34 12.50 -4.05
C LEU A 368 -7.13 11.32 -4.64
N GLN A 369 -6.62 10.10 -4.48
CA GLN A 369 -7.28 8.89 -4.98
C GLN A 369 -8.61 8.66 -4.25
N ALA A 370 -8.61 8.70 -2.92
CA ALA A 370 -9.81 8.47 -2.11
C ALA A 370 -10.94 9.47 -2.42
N ILE A 371 -10.61 10.76 -2.50
CA ILE A 371 -11.60 11.80 -2.84
C ILE A 371 -12.08 11.63 -4.28
N SER A 372 -11.19 11.31 -5.22
CA SER A 372 -11.58 11.08 -6.61
C SER A 372 -12.54 9.91 -6.76
N ASP A 373 -12.36 8.83 -5.99
CA ASP A 373 -13.23 7.66 -6.06
C ASP A 373 -14.56 7.92 -5.36
N ALA A 374 -14.56 8.63 -4.23
CA ALA A 374 -15.78 9.10 -3.57
C ALA A 374 -16.64 9.99 -4.48
N LEU A 375 -16.03 10.92 -5.23
CA LEU A 375 -16.74 11.76 -6.20
C LEU A 375 -17.33 10.94 -7.37
N LYS A 376 -16.63 9.91 -7.85
CA LYS A 376 -17.17 9.03 -8.91
C LYS A 376 -18.40 8.27 -8.41
N ASN A 377 -18.37 7.78 -7.17
CA ASN A 377 -19.51 7.09 -6.58
C ASN A 377 -20.72 8.02 -6.47
N LEU A 378 -20.52 9.27 -6.02
CA LEU A 378 -21.57 10.29 -5.98
C LEU A 378 -22.19 10.60 -7.35
N CYS A 379 -21.44 10.47 -8.44
CA CYS A 379 -21.97 10.64 -9.79
C CYS A 379 -22.89 9.48 -10.21
N ASN A 380 -22.62 8.25 -9.76
CA ASN A 380 -23.40 7.08 -10.13
C ASN A 380 -24.73 6.97 -9.37
N ASP A 381 -24.78 7.45 -8.12
CA ASP A 381 -25.99 7.36 -7.28
C ASP A 381 -27.14 8.24 -7.79
N LYS A 382 -26.83 9.34 -8.50
CA LYS A 382 -27.86 10.26 -9.04
C LYS A 382 -28.47 9.85 -10.38
N ASP A 383 -27.96 8.80 -11.01
CA ASP A 383 -28.57 8.24 -12.23
C ASP A 383 -29.56 7.10 -11.89
N GLN A 384 -29.87 6.86 -10.61
CA GLN A 384 -30.83 5.84 -10.12
C GLN A 384 -32.12 6.38 -9.49
N GLU A 385 -32.31 7.70 -9.41
CA GLU A 385 -33.60 8.37 -9.11
C GLU A 385 -34.03 9.22 -10.31
#